data_AF-A0A1H9ZIR5-F1
#
_entry.id   AF-A0A1H9ZIR5-F1
#
_cell.length_a   1.000
_cell.length_b   1.000
_cell.length_c   1.000
_cell.angle_alpha   90.00
_cell.angle_beta   90.00
_cell.angle_gamma   90.00
#
_symmetry.space_group_name_H-M   'P 1'
#
loop_
_entity.id
_entity.type
_entity.pdbx_description
1 polymer ?
#
loop_
_entity_poly.entity_id
_entity_poly.type
_entity_poly.pdbx_seq_one_letter_code
_entity_poly.pdbx_strand_id
1 'polypeptide(L)'
;MGKNMWVICIIVLGTIMVMPSMVGAAPSVIWDGEVELPSGTFDFVPANNQSASYEINNFTDLGALVAANQSAGFSINISDEWYASFGSFWINGINGTNNEPWGPSSKSWSILINDVPASEGLSKNTLKNGDVVSFWFCPTNSTTFEPILGEATYVLNITLKP
;
A
#
# COMPACT_ATOMS: atom_id res chain seq x y z
N MET A 1 -21.53 10.44 76.26
CA MET A 1 -21.61 11.04 74.90
C MET A 1 -20.23 11.49 74.50
N GLY A 2 -19.62 10.81 73.53
CA GLY A 2 -18.31 11.13 72.97
C GLY A 2 -18.06 10.21 71.79
N LYS A 3 -18.35 10.70 70.57
CA LYS A 3 -18.28 9.92 69.33
C LYS A 3 -16.82 9.65 68.96
N ASN A 4 -16.46 8.38 68.81
CA ASN A 4 -15.20 7.96 68.21
C ASN A 4 -15.24 8.28 66.71
N MET A 5 -14.57 9.36 66.32
CA MET A 5 -14.46 9.80 64.94
C MET A 5 -13.32 9.03 64.26
N TRP A 6 -13.68 8.09 63.40
CA TRP A 6 -12.73 7.38 62.54
C TRP A 6 -12.28 8.32 61.41
N VAL A 7 -10.99 8.58 61.32
CA VAL A 7 -10.38 9.28 60.18
C VAL A 7 -10.32 8.28 59.02
N ILE A 8 -11.23 8.42 58.07
CA ILE A 8 -11.15 7.73 56.77
C ILE A 8 -10.16 8.52 55.92
N CYS A 9 -8.96 7.98 55.76
CA CYS A 9 -7.97 8.52 54.84
C CYS A 9 -8.39 8.15 53.42
N ILE A 10 -8.98 9.09 52.67
CA ILE A 10 -9.28 8.93 51.25
C ILE A 10 -7.94 8.99 50.50
N ILE A 11 -7.44 7.84 50.09
CA ILE A 11 -6.36 7.76 49.10
C ILE A 11 -7.01 8.11 47.76
N VAL A 12 -6.77 9.33 47.27
CA VAL A 12 -7.04 9.66 45.87
C VAL A 12 -6.00 8.93 45.03
N LEU A 13 -6.33 7.72 44.59
CA LEU A 13 -5.59 7.02 43.56
C LEU A 13 -5.80 7.81 42.26
N GLY A 14 -4.82 8.64 41.90
CA GLY A 14 -4.74 9.25 40.59
C GLY A 14 -4.68 8.15 39.54
N THR A 15 -5.81 7.85 38.92
CA THR A 15 -5.85 7.00 37.73
C THR A 15 -5.11 7.75 36.64
N ILE A 16 -3.88 7.34 36.36
CA ILE A 16 -3.23 7.64 35.09
C ILE A 16 -4.17 7.06 34.02
N MET A 17 -4.92 7.94 33.37
CA MET A 17 -5.58 7.61 32.12
C MET A 17 -4.46 7.38 31.11
N VAL A 18 -4.04 6.13 30.97
CA VAL A 18 -3.28 5.70 29.80
C VAL A 18 -4.26 5.86 28.65
N MET A 19 -4.18 6.99 27.96
CA MET A 19 -4.89 7.10 26.69
C MET A 19 -4.34 5.96 25.82
N PRO A 20 -5.19 5.10 25.24
CA PRO A 20 -4.73 4.22 24.18
C PRO A 20 -4.05 5.13 23.17
N SER A 21 -2.77 4.89 22.92
CA SER A 21 -2.11 5.48 21.77
C SER A 21 -3.02 5.22 20.58
N MET A 22 -3.54 6.27 19.94
CA MET A 22 -4.20 6.21 18.64
C MET A 22 -3.15 5.87 17.57
N VAL A 23 -2.39 4.80 17.78
CA VAL A 23 -1.71 4.09 16.72
C VAL A 23 -2.87 3.52 15.91
N GLY A 24 -3.12 4.10 14.74
CA GLY A 24 -4.03 3.50 13.77
C GLY A 24 -3.71 2.01 13.65
N ALA A 25 -4.74 1.18 13.59
CA ALA A 25 -4.54 -0.26 13.44
C ALA A 25 -3.58 -0.50 12.26
N ALA A 26 -2.57 -1.35 12.47
CA ALA A 26 -1.63 -1.68 11.40
C ALA A 26 -2.41 -2.23 10.18
N PRO A 27 -2.01 -1.89 8.94
CA PRO A 27 -2.68 -2.39 7.76
C PRO A 27 -2.61 -3.92 7.71
N SER A 28 -3.63 -4.53 7.12
CA SER A 28 -3.61 -5.96 6.83
C SER A 28 -2.63 -6.23 5.69
N VAL A 29 -1.73 -7.19 5.89
CA VAL A 29 -0.75 -7.57 4.87
C VAL A 29 -1.40 -8.54 3.88
N ILE A 30 -1.54 -8.13 2.61
CA ILE A 30 -2.00 -9.01 1.52
C ILE A 30 -0.93 -10.04 1.21
N TRP A 31 0.30 -9.57 1.08
CA TRP A 31 1.46 -10.40 0.81
C TRP A 31 2.74 -9.67 1.21
N ASP A 32 3.70 -10.44 1.72
CA ASP A 32 5.05 -9.98 2.04
C ASP A 32 6.01 -11.10 1.66
N GLY A 33 6.88 -10.85 0.69
CA GLY A 33 7.80 -11.86 0.24
C GLY A 33 8.78 -11.38 -0.82
N GLU A 34 9.56 -12.34 -1.30
CA GLU A 34 10.63 -12.12 -2.26
C GLU A 34 10.27 -12.65 -3.64
N VAL A 35 10.69 -11.94 -4.68
CA VAL A 35 10.60 -12.38 -6.08
C VAL A 35 11.94 -12.24 -6.78
N GLU A 36 12.19 -13.15 -7.71
CA GLU A 36 13.29 -13.03 -8.68
C GLU A 36 12.70 -12.51 -9.99
N LEU A 37 13.28 -11.44 -10.54
CA LEU A 37 12.85 -10.87 -11.81
C LEU A 37 13.82 -11.30 -12.91
N PRO A 38 13.34 -11.98 -13.97
CA PRO A 38 14.21 -12.34 -15.07
C PRO A 38 14.67 -11.09 -15.83
N SER A 39 15.85 -11.14 -16.43
CA SER A 39 16.28 -10.06 -17.35
C SER A 39 15.36 -9.96 -18.56
N GLY A 40 15.23 -8.77 -19.14
CA GLY A 40 14.47 -8.55 -20.36
C GLY A 40 13.07 -8.00 -20.11
N THR A 41 12.13 -8.38 -20.97
CA THR A 41 10.76 -7.88 -21.00
C THR A 41 9.73 -9.01 -20.93
N PHE A 42 8.49 -8.65 -20.66
CA PHE A 42 7.33 -9.52 -20.76
C PHE A 42 6.16 -8.79 -21.43
N ASP A 43 5.25 -9.56 -22.02
CA ASP A 43 4.02 -9.03 -22.60
C ASP A 43 2.96 -8.87 -21.50
N PHE A 44 2.51 -7.63 -21.29
CA PHE A 44 1.44 -7.30 -20.35
C PHE A 44 0.13 -6.99 -21.07
N VAL A 45 -0.95 -7.66 -20.64
CA VAL A 45 -2.31 -7.48 -21.15
C VAL A 45 -3.16 -6.83 -20.05
N PRO A 46 -3.67 -5.60 -20.24
CA PRO A 46 -4.48 -4.91 -19.24
C PRO A 46 -5.89 -5.52 -19.12
N ALA A 47 -6.46 -5.46 -17.92
CA ALA A 47 -7.73 -6.11 -17.59
C ALA A 47 -8.94 -5.56 -18.37
N ASN A 48 -8.92 -4.27 -18.73
CA ASN A 48 -10.00 -3.61 -19.47
C ASN A 48 -9.91 -3.79 -21.00
N ASN A 49 -8.78 -4.30 -21.52
CA ASN A 49 -8.53 -4.37 -22.95
C ASN A 49 -7.69 -5.62 -23.31
N GLN A 50 -8.36 -6.78 -23.36
CA GLN A 50 -7.70 -8.08 -23.62
C GLN A 50 -7.15 -8.25 -25.03
N SER A 51 -7.43 -7.31 -25.94
CA SER A 51 -6.89 -7.29 -27.30
C SER A 51 -5.57 -6.50 -27.41
N ALA A 52 -5.20 -5.75 -26.37
CA ALA A 52 -3.93 -5.03 -26.32
C ALA A 52 -2.83 -5.87 -25.65
N SER A 53 -1.58 -5.60 -26.04
CA SER A 53 -0.39 -6.16 -25.41
C SER A 53 0.70 -5.09 -25.38
N TYR A 54 1.40 -4.98 -24.27
CA TYR A 54 2.46 -4.01 -24.05
C TYR A 54 3.74 -4.74 -23.64
N GLU A 55 4.85 -4.47 -24.31
CA GLU A 55 6.16 -4.99 -23.90
C GLU A 55 6.68 -4.16 -22.73
N ILE A 56 6.80 -4.77 -21.54
CA ILE A 56 7.20 -4.12 -20.30
C ILE A 56 8.50 -4.70 -19.79
N ASN A 57 9.40 -3.84 -19.31
CA ASN A 57 10.64 -4.29 -18.67
C ASN A 57 10.33 -4.99 -17.34
N ASN A 58 10.95 -6.16 -17.10
CA ASN A 58 10.75 -6.91 -15.87
C ASN A 58 11.15 -6.11 -14.62
N PHE A 59 12.21 -5.29 -14.69
CA PHE A 59 12.72 -4.46 -13.60
C PHE A 59 11.92 -3.16 -13.43
N THR A 60 10.60 -3.32 -13.29
CA THR A 60 9.65 -2.26 -13.01
C THR A 60 8.76 -2.64 -11.84
N ASP A 61 8.12 -1.64 -11.22
CA ASP A 61 7.07 -1.85 -10.22
C ASP A 61 5.91 -2.73 -10.73
N LEU A 62 5.55 -2.63 -12.03
CA LEU A 62 4.59 -3.55 -12.65
C LEU A 62 5.16 -4.97 -12.75
N GLY A 63 6.39 -5.13 -13.22
CA GLY A 63 7.04 -6.44 -13.29
C GLY A 63 7.15 -7.12 -11.93
N ALA A 64 7.50 -6.36 -10.89
CA ALA A 64 7.50 -6.82 -9.51
C ALA A 64 6.11 -7.28 -9.06
N LEU A 65 5.06 -6.49 -9.31
CA LEU A 65 3.68 -6.83 -8.95
C LEU A 65 3.18 -8.08 -9.68
N VAL A 66 3.50 -8.24 -10.96
CA VAL A 66 3.12 -9.42 -11.76
C VAL A 66 3.86 -10.66 -11.26
N ALA A 67 5.16 -10.57 -10.95
CA ALA A 67 5.91 -11.69 -10.38
C ALA A 67 5.38 -12.09 -9.00
N ALA A 68 5.05 -11.13 -8.15
CA ALA A 68 4.44 -11.39 -6.85
C ALA A 68 3.05 -12.02 -7.01
N ASN A 69 2.27 -11.56 -7.98
CA ASN A 69 0.97 -12.12 -8.32
C ASN A 69 1.08 -13.60 -8.72
N GLN A 70 2.03 -13.93 -9.59
CA GLN A 70 2.30 -15.31 -10.03
C GLN A 70 2.77 -16.21 -8.88
N SER A 71 3.54 -15.66 -7.94
CA SER A 71 4.06 -16.39 -6.77
C SER A 71 2.97 -16.65 -5.71
N ALA A 72 2.14 -15.65 -5.43
CA ALA A 72 1.23 -15.67 -4.29
C ALA A 72 -0.23 -15.99 -4.65
N GLY A 73 -0.65 -15.78 -5.91
CA GLY A 73 -2.00 -16.09 -6.39
C GLY A 73 -3.10 -15.11 -5.96
N PHE A 74 -2.76 -13.89 -5.50
CA PHE A 74 -3.76 -12.82 -5.34
C PHE A 74 -4.33 -12.38 -6.71
N SER A 75 -5.30 -11.47 -6.74
CA SER A 75 -5.79 -10.90 -8.00
C SER A 75 -5.23 -9.49 -8.25
N ILE A 76 -4.98 -9.14 -9.51
CA ILE A 76 -4.66 -7.78 -9.93
C ILE A 76 -5.67 -7.31 -10.98
N ASN A 77 -6.15 -6.09 -10.83
CA ASN A 77 -6.98 -5.42 -11.82
C ASN A 77 -6.29 -4.11 -12.20
N ILE A 78 -5.66 -4.11 -13.37
CA ILE A 78 -4.83 -3.01 -13.87
C ILE A 78 -5.34 -2.65 -15.26
N SER A 79 -5.60 -1.37 -15.53
CA SER A 79 -6.09 -0.89 -16.81
C SER A 79 -5.08 -0.02 -17.57
N ASP A 80 -5.26 0.04 -18.89
CA ASP A 80 -4.56 0.96 -19.81
C ASP A 80 -5.34 2.27 -20.05
N GLU A 81 -6.38 2.55 -19.25
CA GLU A 81 -7.30 3.68 -19.44
C GLU A 81 -6.58 5.04 -19.58
N TRP A 82 -5.51 5.22 -18.79
CA TRP A 82 -4.72 6.45 -18.76
C TRP A 82 -3.38 6.32 -19.50
N TYR A 83 -3.13 5.19 -20.14
CA TYR A 83 -1.84 4.89 -20.76
C TYR A 83 -1.51 5.84 -21.91
N ALA A 84 -2.50 6.20 -22.74
CA ALA A 84 -2.28 7.13 -23.85
C ALA A 84 -1.86 8.55 -23.40
N SER A 85 -2.25 8.96 -22.20
CA SER A 85 -1.94 10.30 -21.67
C SER A 85 -0.67 10.32 -20.80
N PHE A 86 -0.41 9.26 -20.04
CA PHE A 86 0.66 9.24 -19.03
C PHE A 86 1.78 8.22 -19.31
N GLY A 87 1.57 7.30 -20.26
CA GLY A 87 2.51 6.22 -20.57
C GLY A 87 2.65 5.19 -19.45
N SER A 88 1.70 5.16 -18.50
CA SER A 88 1.71 4.27 -17.34
C SER A 88 0.33 3.62 -17.16
N PHE A 89 0.30 2.48 -16.48
CA PHE A 89 -0.96 1.80 -16.18
C PHE A 89 -1.63 2.33 -14.91
N TRP A 90 -2.92 2.07 -14.80
CA TRP A 90 -3.73 2.43 -13.64
C TRP A 90 -4.07 1.19 -12.82
N ILE A 91 -3.80 1.23 -11.51
CA ILE A 91 -4.20 0.16 -10.59
C ILE A 91 -5.66 0.37 -10.24
N ASN A 92 -6.59 -0.43 -10.78
CA ASN A 92 -7.99 -0.39 -10.35
C ASN A 92 -8.17 -1.09 -9.00
N GLY A 93 -7.43 -2.18 -8.77
CA GLY A 93 -7.47 -2.90 -7.52
C GLY A 93 -6.47 -4.05 -7.40
N ILE A 94 -6.19 -4.44 -6.16
CA ILE A 94 -5.33 -5.57 -5.79
C ILE A 94 -6.09 -6.42 -4.76
N ASN A 95 -6.08 -7.74 -4.95
CA ASN A 95 -6.75 -8.73 -4.10
C ASN A 95 -8.23 -8.41 -3.84
N GLY A 96 -8.95 -7.98 -4.89
CA GLY A 96 -10.36 -7.58 -4.81
C GLY A 96 -10.63 -6.22 -4.13
N THR A 97 -9.60 -5.50 -3.67
CA THR A 97 -9.74 -4.16 -3.09
C THR A 97 -9.57 -3.12 -4.19
N ASN A 98 -10.67 -2.47 -4.57
CA ASN A 98 -10.69 -1.45 -5.61
C ASN A 98 -10.47 -0.04 -5.03
N ASN A 99 -9.96 0.88 -5.85
CA ASN A 99 -9.90 2.30 -5.50
C ASN A 99 -11.29 2.85 -5.17
N GLU A 100 -11.36 3.71 -4.16
CA GLU A 100 -12.58 4.40 -3.77
C GLU A 100 -12.89 5.54 -4.75
N PRO A 101 -14.18 5.90 -4.92
CA PRO A 101 -14.57 7.09 -5.67
C PRO A 101 -13.86 8.33 -5.11
N TRP A 102 -13.48 9.27 -5.98
CA TRP A 102 -12.74 10.47 -5.58
C TRP A 102 -13.43 11.25 -4.46
N GLY A 103 -12.64 11.63 -3.45
CA GLY A 103 -13.08 12.30 -2.24
C GLY A 103 -11.89 12.64 -1.35
N PRO A 104 -12.06 13.54 -0.36
CA PRO A 104 -10.96 14.09 0.43
C PRO A 104 -10.22 13.07 1.31
N SER A 105 -10.83 11.92 1.57
CA SER A 105 -10.26 10.82 2.35
C SER A 105 -10.33 9.50 1.60
N SER A 106 -10.53 9.55 0.28
CA SER A 106 -10.70 8.35 -0.53
C SER A 106 -9.39 7.59 -0.63
N LYS A 107 -9.48 6.28 -0.48
CA LYS A 107 -8.33 5.38 -0.54
C LYS A 107 -8.08 4.92 -1.97
N SER A 108 -6.81 4.92 -2.33
CA SER A 108 -6.32 4.33 -3.57
C SER A 108 -5.01 3.59 -3.32
N TRP A 109 -4.60 2.80 -4.31
CA TRP A 109 -3.31 2.12 -4.28
C TRP A 109 -2.16 3.10 -4.58
N SER A 110 -1.32 3.35 -3.58
CA SER A 110 -0.10 4.13 -3.69
C SER A 110 1.11 3.21 -3.79
N ILE A 111 2.12 3.62 -4.58
CA ILE A 111 3.35 2.85 -4.80
C ILE A 111 4.49 3.52 -4.04
N LEU A 112 5.24 2.76 -3.27
CA LEU A 112 6.49 3.19 -2.64
C LEU A 112 7.63 2.28 -3.07
N ILE A 113 8.81 2.85 -3.25
CA ILE A 113 10.06 2.15 -3.57
C ILE A 113 11.07 2.54 -2.49
N ASN A 114 11.52 1.56 -1.71
CA ASN A 114 12.39 1.77 -0.55
C ASN A 114 11.84 2.84 0.41
N ASP A 115 10.56 2.70 0.77
CA ASP A 115 9.80 3.61 1.65
C ASP A 115 9.63 5.06 1.13
N VAL A 116 9.99 5.32 -0.13
CA VAL A 116 9.80 6.62 -0.79
C VAL A 116 8.66 6.52 -1.80
N PRO A 117 7.67 7.43 -1.80
CA PRO A 117 6.63 7.47 -2.82
C PRO A 117 7.22 7.46 -4.23
N ALA A 118 6.70 6.58 -5.08
CA ALA A 118 7.14 6.47 -6.46
C ALA A 118 6.89 7.80 -7.21
N SER A 119 7.85 8.21 -8.02
CA SER A 119 7.76 9.47 -8.78
C SER A 119 7.00 9.32 -10.10
N GLU A 120 6.87 8.10 -10.60
CA GLU A 120 6.18 7.80 -11.85
C GLU A 120 4.98 6.86 -11.61
N GLY A 121 4.08 6.79 -12.60
CA GLY A 121 3.01 5.81 -12.60
C GLY A 121 3.48 4.37 -12.81
N LEU A 122 2.58 3.41 -12.57
CA LEU A 122 2.86 1.99 -12.68
C LEU A 122 3.46 1.62 -14.05
N SER A 123 4.50 0.78 -14.03
CA SER A 123 5.38 0.32 -15.12
C SER A 123 6.51 1.24 -15.53
N LYS A 124 6.58 2.48 -15.03
CA LYS A 124 7.62 3.44 -15.40
C LYS A 124 8.73 3.57 -14.38
N ASN A 125 8.51 3.09 -13.15
CA ASN A 125 9.52 3.14 -12.11
C ASN A 125 10.56 2.04 -12.33
N THR A 126 11.83 2.41 -12.47
CA THR A 126 12.93 1.45 -12.63
C THR A 126 13.37 0.90 -11.28
N LEU A 127 13.57 -0.41 -11.21
CA LEU A 127 14.03 -1.11 -10.02
C LEU A 127 15.40 -1.74 -10.23
N LYS A 128 16.06 -2.09 -9.13
CA LYS A 128 17.24 -2.96 -9.08
C LYS A 128 17.06 -4.05 -8.03
N ASN A 129 17.83 -5.11 -8.16
CA ASN A 129 17.91 -6.16 -7.14
C ASN A 129 18.20 -5.55 -5.75
N GLY A 130 17.52 -6.07 -4.74
CA GLY A 130 17.54 -5.55 -3.37
C GLY A 130 16.60 -4.37 -3.10
N ASP A 131 15.94 -3.78 -4.11
CA ASP A 131 14.87 -2.80 -3.86
C ASP A 131 13.64 -3.48 -3.25
N VAL A 132 12.93 -2.73 -2.41
CA VAL A 132 11.62 -3.09 -1.87
C VAL A 132 10.56 -2.22 -2.53
N VAL A 133 9.59 -2.84 -3.19
CA VAL A 133 8.40 -2.16 -3.71
C VAL A 133 7.22 -2.50 -2.82
N SER A 134 6.47 -1.49 -2.42
CA SER A 134 5.26 -1.68 -1.62
C SER A 134 4.06 -0.96 -2.21
N PHE A 135 2.91 -1.60 -2.13
CA PHE A 135 1.62 -1.07 -2.55
C PHE A 135 0.74 -0.87 -1.33
N TRP A 136 0.32 0.37 -1.09
CA TRP A 136 -0.41 0.78 0.10
C TRP A 136 -1.80 1.28 -0.28
N PHE A 137 -2.83 0.64 0.27
CA PHE A 137 -4.21 1.11 0.11
C PHE A 137 -4.54 2.10 1.22
N CYS A 138 -4.39 3.38 0.91
CA CYS A 138 -4.49 4.47 1.87
C CYS A 138 -5.01 5.76 1.21
N PRO A 139 -5.48 6.74 2.01
CA PRO A 139 -5.77 8.06 1.49
C PRO A 139 -4.50 8.79 1.08
N THR A 140 -4.67 9.83 0.28
CA THR A 140 -3.59 10.74 -0.12
C THR A 140 -3.83 12.12 0.49
N ASN A 141 -2.77 12.80 0.92
CA ASN A 141 -2.84 14.17 1.38
C ASN A 141 -3.27 15.09 0.21
N SER A 142 -4.37 15.82 0.39
CA SER A 142 -4.96 16.65 -0.67
C SER A 142 -4.11 17.86 -1.10
N THR A 143 -3.03 18.17 -0.36
CA THR A 143 -2.11 19.27 -0.64
C THR A 143 -0.75 18.78 -1.14
N THR A 144 -0.16 17.79 -0.48
CA THR A 144 1.18 17.28 -0.84
C THR A 144 1.14 16.13 -1.83
N PHE A 145 -0.02 15.50 -2.03
CA PHE A 145 -0.21 14.28 -2.79
C PHE A 145 0.58 13.07 -2.24
N GLU A 146 1.05 13.16 -0.99
CA GLU A 146 1.73 12.05 -0.33
C GLU A 146 0.73 11.05 0.27
N PRO A 147 1.04 9.74 0.22
CA PRO A 147 0.21 8.72 0.84
C PRO A 147 0.20 8.85 2.38
N ILE A 148 -0.99 8.76 2.98
CA ILE A 148 -1.17 8.82 4.44
C ILE A 148 -1.10 7.39 4.99
N LEU A 149 0.12 6.86 5.14
CA LEU A 149 0.35 5.46 5.50
C LEU A 149 -0.24 5.07 6.87
N GLY A 150 -0.37 6.04 7.80
CA GLY A 150 -1.01 5.81 9.10
C GLY A 150 -2.51 5.47 9.03
N GLU A 151 -3.14 5.67 7.86
CA GLU A 151 -4.54 5.35 7.58
C GLU A 151 -4.69 4.19 6.58
N ALA A 152 -3.59 3.51 6.26
CA ALA A 152 -3.59 2.37 5.37
C ALA A 152 -4.39 1.21 5.97
N THR A 153 -5.19 0.55 5.14
CA THR A 153 -5.91 -0.67 5.53
C THR A 153 -5.29 -1.92 4.95
N TYR A 154 -4.61 -1.82 3.80
CA TYR A 154 -3.91 -2.94 3.20
C TYR A 154 -2.53 -2.52 2.73
N VAL A 155 -1.60 -3.47 2.80
CA VAL A 155 -0.25 -3.34 2.27
C VAL A 155 0.17 -4.62 1.57
N LEU A 156 0.95 -4.48 0.50
CA LEU A 156 1.64 -5.57 -0.18
C LEU A 156 3.11 -5.18 -0.34
N ASN A 157 4.03 -6.03 0.14
CA ASN A 157 5.48 -5.81 0.11
C ASN A 157 6.16 -6.82 -0.81
N ILE A 158 7.04 -6.34 -1.67
CA ILE A 158 7.78 -7.13 -2.64
C ILE A 158 9.26 -6.78 -2.51
N THR A 159 10.07 -7.74 -2.08
CA THR A 159 11.54 -7.59 -2.06
C THR A 159 12.13 -8.24 -3.30
N LEU A 160 12.96 -7.51 -4.03
CA LEU A 160 13.67 -8.07 -5.19
C LEU A 160 14.91 -8.83 -4.74
N LYS A 161 15.01 -10.10 -5.15
CA LYS A 161 16.19 -10.92 -4.82
C LYS A 161 17.48 -10.34 -5.42
N PRO A 162 18.64 -10.51 -4.75
CA PRO A 162 19.95 -10.13 -5.25
C PRO A 162 20.32 -10.69 -6.61
#